data_AF-A0A0P9ML00-F1
#
_entry.id   AF-A0A0P9ML00-F1
#
_cell.length_a   1.000
_cell.length_b   1.000
_cell.length_c   1.000
_cell.angle_alpha   90.00
_cell.angle_beta   90.00
_cell.angle_gamma   90.00
#
_symmetry.space_group_name_H-M   'P 1'
#
loop_
_entity.id
_entity.type
_entity.pdbx_description
1 polymer ?
#
loop_
_entity_poly.entity_id
_entity_poly.type
_entity_poly.pdbx_seq_one_letter_code
_entity_poly.pdbx_strand_id
1 'polypeptide(L)'
;MKAYGQAAIDRASGKKTSASFAKLDATHLLDMINAENQRNSDLNLRRFGNQTKFIKALKSKGSDSFWAISPQTSDSTGQPASHHVMADVRLHPSRKPTV
;
A
#
# COMPACT_ATOMS: atom_id res chain seq x y z
N MET A 1 -5.83 -5.20 15.85
CA MET A 1 -5.70 -6.53 15.18
C MET A 1 -6.80 -7.53 15.55
N LYS A 2 -7.17 -7.76 16.82
CA LYS A 2 -8.16 -8.81 17.19
C LYS A 2 -9.52 -8.71 16.45
N ALA A 3 -10.13 -7.52 16.40
CA ALA A 3 -11.40 -7.32 15.69
C ALA A 3 -11.27 -7.49 14.17
N TYR A 4 -10.15 -7.03 13.60
CA TYR A 4 -9.86 -7.22 12.18
C TYR A 4 -9.67 -8.69 11.82
N GLY A 5 -8.92 -9.44 12.63
CA GLY A 5 -8.76 -10.89 12.46
C GLY A 5 -10.08 -11.64 12.54
N GLN A 6 -10.94 -11.30 13.51
CA GLN A 6 -12.27 -11.90 13.61
C GLN A 6 -13.14 -11.58 12.38
N ALA A 7 -13.13 -10.32 11.92
CA ALA A 7 -13.85 -9.94 10.72
C ALA A 7 -13.36 -10.73 9.50
N ALA A 8 -12.04 -10.90 9.35
CA ALA A 8 -11.45 -11.69 8.27
C ALA A 8 -11.85 -13.18 8.34
N ILE A 9 -11.88 -13.78 9.53
CA ILE A 9 -12.37 -15.15 9.76
C ILE A 9 -13.84 -15.27 9.35
N ASP A 10 -14.68 -14.34 9.80
CA ASP A 10 -16.11 -14.33 9.48
C ASP A 10 -16.34 -14.18 7.97
N ARG A 11 -15.58 -13.30 7.30
CA ARG A 11 -15.59 -13.15 5.84
C ARG A 11 -15.20 -14.44 5.13
N ALA A 12 -14.10 -15.06 5.55
CA ALA A 12 -13.61 -16.31 4.96
C ALA A 12 -14.59 -17.48 5.16
N SER A 13 -15.35 -17.45 6.26
CA SER A 13 -16.40 -18.43 6.57
C SER A 13 -17.72 -18.18 5.83
N GLY A 14 -17.77 -17.19 4.93
CA GLY A 14 -18.98 -16.86 4.15
C GLY A 14 -20.05 -16.07 4.92
N LYS A 15 -19.75 -15.58 6.14
CA LYS A 15 -20.69 -14.71 6.86
C LYS A 15 -20.78 -13.35 6.17
N LYS A 16 -21.98 -12.76 6.18
CA LYS A 16 -22.18 -11.39 5.69
C LYS A 16 -21.41 -10.42 6.56
N THR A 17 -20.56 -9.61 5.94
CA THR A 17 -19.83 -8.54 6.60
C THR A 17 -20.40 -7.19 6.18
N SER A 18 -20.83 -6.36 7.14
CA SER A 18 -21.29 -4.99 6.88
C SER A 18 -20.15 -3.99 6.73
N ALA A 19 -18.96 -4.31 7.26
CA ALA A 19 -17.79 -3.46 7.17
C ALA A 19 -17.14 -3.52 5.78
N SER A 20 -16.64 -2.37 5.32
CA SER A 20 -15.82 -2.31 4.10
C SER A 20 -14.42 -2.84 4.38
N PHE A 21 -14.08 -3.97 3.76
CA PHE A 21 -12.74 -4.55 3.88
C PHE A 21 -11.66 -3.67 3.27
N ALA A 22 -11.94 -2.95 2.19
CA ALA A 22 -10.99 -1.98 1.65
C ALA A 22 -10.56 -0.93 2.69
N LYS A 23 -11.45 -0.53 3.60
CA LYS A 23 -11.12 0.38 4.71
C LYS A 23 -10.36 -0.36 5.83
N LEU A 24 -10.85 -1.53 6.25
CA LEU A 24 -10.21 -2.33 7.31
C LEU A 24 -8.78 -2.74 6.92
N ASP A 25 -8.60 -3.26 5.71
CA ASP A 25 -7.30 -3.64 5.17
C ASP A 25 -6.37 -2.43 5.11
N ALA A 26 -6.83 -1.28 4.61
CA ALA A 26 -6.04 -0.06 4.56
C ALA A 26 -5.59 0.45 5.95
N THR A 27 -6.41 0.26 6.98
CA THR A 27 -6.06 0.60 8.37
C THR A 27 -4.95 -0.30 8.91
N HIS A 28 -4.96 -1.59 8.58
CA HIS A 28 -4.00 -2.58 9.08
C HIS A 28 -2.81 -2.84 8.14
N LEU A 29 -2.82 -2.23 6.96
CA LEU A 29 -1.80 -2.45 5.93
C LEU A 29 -0.38 -2.11 6.40
N LEU A 30 -0.21 -1.06 7.21
CA LEU A 30 1.13 -0.69 7.70
C LEU A 30 1.75 -1.79 8.57
N ASP A 31 0.97 -2.39 9.46
CA ASP A 31 1.43 -3.47 10.33
C ASP A 31 1.82 -4.71 9.51
N MET A 32 1.02 -5.04 8.49
CA MET A 32 1.30 -6.15 7.57
C MET A 32 2.58 -5.90 6.75
N ILE A 33 2.77 -4.67 6.24
CA ILE A 33 3.99 -4.29 5.50
C ILE A 33 5.23 -4.40 6.39
N ASN A 34 5.15 -3.94 7.64
CA ASN A 34 6.27 -4.02 8.57
C ASN A 34 6.65 -5.48 8.84
N ALA A 35 5.65 -6.35 9.07
CA ALA A 35 5.89 -7.78 9.24
C ALA A 35 6.51 -8.42 7.99
N GLU A 36 6.02 -8.10 6.78
CA GLU A 36 6.55 -8.69 5.55
C GLU A 36 7.95 -8.20 5.18
N ASN A 37 8.29 -6.94 5.46
CA ASN A 37 9.66 -6.44 5.30
C ASN A 37 10.63 -7.04 6.33
N GLN A 38 10.17 -7.35 7.54
CA GLN A 38 10.99 -8.09 8.52
C GLN A 38 11.24 -9.53 8.07
N ARG A 39 10.22 -10.17 7.47
CA ARG A 39 10.33 -11.53 6.93
C ARG A 39 11.20 -11.58 5.68
N ASN A 40 11.17 -10.55 4.85
CA ASN A 40 11.84 -10.48 3.56
C ASN A 40 12.61 -9.15 3.45
N SER A 41 13.89 -9.15 3.82
CA SER A 41 14.70 -7.92 3.89
C SER A 41 14.77 -7.13 2.58
N ASP A 42 14.71 -7.83 1.45
CA ASP A 42 14.89 -7.26 0.12
C ASP A 42 13.56 -6.82 -0.51
N LEU A 43 12.44 -7.07 0.17
CA LEU A 43 11.11 -6.71 -0.33
C LEU A 43 10.95 -5.18 -0.42
N ASN A 44 11.47 -4.42 0.55
CA ASN A 44 11.41 -2.96 0.55
C ASN A 44 10.00 -2.42 0.21
N LEU A 45 8.95 -3.02 0.77
CA LEU A 45 7.55 -2.64 0.52
C LEU A 45 7.20 -1.38 1.30
N ARG A 46 6.58 -0.40 0.63
CA ARG A 46 6.29 0.92 1.17
C ARG A 46 4.81 1.26 1.00
N ARG A 47 4.19 1.81 2.05
CA ARG A 47 2.84 2.38 1.99
C ARG A 47 2.90 3.88 1.74
N PHE A 48 2.15 4.34 0.75
CA PHE A 48 1.92 5.76 0.52
C PHE A 48 0.46 6.10 0.82
N GLY A 49 0.23 7.16 1.59
CA GLY A 49 -1.13 7.58 1.93
C GLY A 49 -1.88 8.28 0.79
N ASN A 50 -1.15 8.71 -0.24
CA ASN A 50 -1.70 9.29 -1.46
C ASN A 50 -0.65 9.27 -2.58
N GLN A 51 -1.11 9.53 -3.81
CA GLN A 51 -0.28 9.54 -5.01
C GLN A 51 0.80 10.63 -4.97
N THR A 52 0.53 11.80 -4.37
CA THR A 52 1.52 12.88 -4.24
C THR A 52 2.76 12.44 -3.45
N LYS A 53 2.57 11.69 -2.35
CA LYS A 53 3.68 11.12 -1.57
C LYS A 53 4.44 10.06 -2.36
N PHE A 54 3.75 9.23 -3.14
CA PHE A 54 4.37 8.27 -4.05
C PHE A 54 5.24 8.98 -5.10
N ILE A 55 4.70 9.98 -5.80
CA ILE A 55 5.43 10.77 -6.80
C ILE A 55 6.66 11.46 -6.18
N LYS A 56 6.57 11.94 -4.93
CA LYS A 56 7.72 12.51 -4.22
C LYS A 56 8.83 11.47 -4.00
N ALA A 57 8.48 10.23 -3.69
CA ALA A 57 9.45 9.15 -3.53
C ALA A 57 10.20 8.80 -4.82
N LEU A 58 9.56 8.95 -5.98
CA LEU A 58 10.20 8.75 -7.30
C LEU A 58 11.28 9.79 -7.62
N LYS A 59 11.32 10.92 -6.90
CA LYS A 59 12.29 12.00 -7.09
C LYS A 59 13.53 11.86 -6.20
N SER A 60 13.66 10.79 -5.42
CA SER A 60 14.87 10.58 -4.62
C SER A 60 16.08 10.36 -5.53
N LYS A 61 17.25 10.81 -5.08
CA LYS A 61 18.51 10.64 -5.80
C LYS A 61 19.12 9.29 -5.43
N GLY A 62 19.51 8.50 -6.43
CA GLY A 62 20.22 7.23 -6.25
C GLY A 62 19.58 6.05 -6.97
N SER A 63 20.22 4.88 -6.87
CA SER A 63 19.62 3.60 -7.23
C SER A 63 18.85 3.04 -6.04
N ASP A 64 17.59 2.64 -6.27
CA ASP A 64 16.73 2.02 -5.26
C ASP A 64 15.71 1.12 -5.98
N SER A 65 15.22 0.09 -5.30
CA SER A 65 14.17 -0.80 -5.79
C SER A 65 13.18 -1.08 -4.68
N PHE A 66 11.91 -0.75 -4.89
CA PHE A 66 10.89 -0.89 -3.86
C PHE A 66 9.52 -1.19 -4.45
N TRP A 67 8.70 -1.90 -3.68
CA TRP A 67 7.29 -2.07 -3.98
C TRP A 67 6.49 -0.98 -3.27
N ALA A 68 5.45 -0.48 -3.92
CA ALA A 68 4.63 0.61 -3.40
C ALA A 68 3.16 0.20 -3.38
N ILE A 69 2.47 0.47 -2.29
CA ILE A 69 0.99 0.41 -2.24
C ILE A 69 0.47 1.82 -1.97
N SER A 70 -0.42 2.32 -2.83
CA SER A 70 -1.06 3.63 -2.70
C SER A 70 -2.53 3.56 -3.05
N PRO A 71 -3.42 4.30 -2.35
CA PRO A 71 -4.77 4.53 -2.84
C PRO A 71 -4.74 5.38 -4.12
N GLN A 72 -5.73 5.16 -4.98
CA GLN A 72 -6.11 6.11 -6.03
C GLN A 72 -6.58 7.42 -5.40
N THR A 73 -6.52 8.52 -6.16
CA THR A 73 -7.05 9.82 -5.73
C THR A 73 -8.30 10.13 -6.54
N SER A 74 -9.36 10.63 -5.89
CA SER A 74 -10.54 11.11 -6.60
C SER A 74 -10.25 12.45 -7.26
N ASP A 75 -10.45 12.55 -8.58
CA ASP A 75 -10.20 13.79 -9.34
C ASP A 75 -11.11 14.96 -8.89
N SER A 76 -12.34 14.65 -8.48
CA SER A 76 -13.31 15.66 -8.06
C SER A 76 -13.08 16.21 -6.64
N THR A 77 -12.42 15.46 -5.77
CA THR A 77 -12.26 15.83 -4.35
C THR A 77 -10.81 15.95 -3.89
N GLY A 78 -9.85 15.45 -4.68
CA GLY A 78 -8.45 15.31 -4.30
C GLY A 78 -8.21 14.34 -3.14
N GLN A 79 -9.24 13.61 -2.68
CA GLN A 79 -9.16 12.72 -1.53
C GLN A 79 -8.73 11.29 -1.94
N PRO A 80 -7.99 10.58 -1.08
CA PRO A 80 -7.69 9.16 -1.30
C PRO A 80 -8.97 8.31 -1.37
N ALA A 81 -9.14 7.58 -2.46
CA ALA A 81 -10.16 6.56 -2.61
C ALA A 81 -9.69 5.25 -1.95
N SER A 82 -10.62 4.41 -1.47
CA SER A 82 -10.26 3.13 -0.85
C SER A 82 -9.67 2.09 -1.82
N HIS A 83 -9.62 2.40 -3.12
CA HIS A 83 -9.04 1.55 -4.16
C HIS A 83 -7.52 1.67 -4.17
N HIS A 84 -6.85 0.73 -3.51
CA HIS A 84 -5.39 0.66 -3.49
C HIS A 84 -4.86 -0.08 -4.72
N VAL A 85 -3.73 0.38 -5.23
CA VAL A 85 -2.95 -0.27 -6.29
C VAL A 85 -1.54 -0.55 -5.79
N MET A 86 -0.87 -1.50 -6.45
CA MET A 86 0.53 -1.84 -6.20
C MET A 86 1.39 -1.50 -7.42
N ALA A 87 2.61 -1.04 -7.18
CA ALA A 87 3.61 -0.71 -8.19
C ALA A 87 4.97 -1.29 -7.80
N ASP A 88 5.71 -1.83 -8.78
CA ASP A 88 7.11 -2.23 -8.60
C ASP A 88 8.02 -1.16 -9.19
N VAL A 89 8.88 -0.56 -8.37
CA VAL A 89 9.66 0.61 -8.76
C VAL A 89 11.14 0.28 -8.88
N ARG A 90 11.78 0.81 -9.92
CA ARG A 90 13.24 0.90 -10.02
C ARG A 90 13.65 2.35 -10.25
N LEU A 91 14.46 2.88 -9.33
CA LEU A 91 15.14 4.16 -9.47
C LEU A 91 16.53 3.95 -10.04
N HIS A 92 16.94 4.86 -10.91
CA HIS A 92 18.21 4.76 -11.62
C HIS A 92 18.99 6.07 -11.45
N PRO A 93 20.33 6.03 -11.28
CA PRO A 93 21.12 7.24 -11.04
C PRO A 93 21.07 8.29 -12.17
N SER A 94 20.90 7.85 -13.42
CA SER A 94 21.05 8.69 -14.62
C SER A 94 19.88 8.62 -15.59
N ARG A 95 18.82 7.86 -15.29
CA ARG A 95 17.61 7.76 -16.12
C ARG A 95 16.35 7.91 -15.27
N LYS A 96 15.23 8.21 -15.94
CA LYS A 96 13.92 8.31 -15.29
C LYS A 96 13.58 7.00 -14.58
N PRO A 97 12.86 7.06 -13.44
CA PRO A 97 12.30 5.88 -12.78
C PRO A 97 11.48 5.02 -13.74
N THR A 98 11.46 3.72 -13.49
CA THR A 98 10.51 2.78 -14.11
C THR A 98 9.57 2.25 -13.03
N VAL A 99 8.28 2.22 -13.35
CA VAL A 99 7.16 1.79 -12.48
C VAL A 99 6.34 0.77 -13.26
#